data_AF-A0A660VZ54-F1
#
_entry.id   AF-A0A660VZ54-F1
#
_cell.length_a   1.000
_cell.length_b   1.000
_cell.length_c   1.000
_cell.angle_alpha   90.00
_cell.angle_beta   90.00
_cell.angle_gamma   90.00
#
_symmetry.space_group_name_H-M   'P 1'
#
loop_
_entity.id
_entity.type
_entity.pdbx_description
1 polymer ?
#
loop_
_entity_poly.entity_id
_entity_poly.type
_entity_poly.pdbx_seq_one_letter_code
_entity_poly.pdbx_strand_id
1 'polypeptide(L)'
;MKPAKPGETEAGRVRFCAACGEAVAFDRRSCPSCGHHEPLARAMQAGPLQPCPLCGRPVPGELIFCPECGHERGLASEPALLQDAERHGPADVRWLSALVLGLTLAGPVALAAAAAYMLL
;
A
#
# COMPACT_ATOMS: atom_id res chain seq x y z
N MET A 1 -38.60 3.80 -9.65
CA MET A 1 -37.61 3.37 -10.66
C MET A 1 -36.60 2.47 -9.95
N LYS A 2 -36.34 1.28 -10.47
CA LYS A 2 -35.57 0.22 -9.78
C LYS A 2 -34.10 0.32 -10.22
N PRO A 3 -33.09 0.45 -9.32
CA PRO A 3 -31.70 0.54 -9.74
C PRO A 3 -31.19 -0.82 -10.24
N ALA A 4 -30.53 -0.80 -11.40
CA ALA A 4 -29.85 -1.96 -12.00
C ALA A 4 -28.62 -2.35 -11.15
N LYS A 5 -28.35 -3.65 -11.05
CA LYS A 5 -27.25 -4.22 -10.25
C LYS A 5 -25.89 -3.98 -10.94
N PRO A 6 -24.79 -3.79 -10.20
CA PRO A 6 -23.45 -3.80 -10.79
C PRO A 6 -23.10 -5.23 -11.18
N GLY A 7 -23.01 -5.52 -12.48
CA GLY A 7 -22.63 -6.85 -12.98
C GLY A 7 -23.23 -7.28 -14.32
N GLU A 8 -23.85 -6.39 -15.09
CA GLU A 8 -24.39 -6.75 -16.40
C GLU A 8 -23.32 -6.54 -17.50
N THR A 9 -22.64 -7.66 -17.79
CA THR A 9 -21.82 -7.98 -18.98
C THR A 9 -20.64 -7.07 -19.33
N GLU A 10 -19.51 -7.27 -18.65
CA GLU A 10 -18.15 -6.85 -19.10
C GLU A 10 -17.60 -7.71 -20.26
N ALA A 11 -18.48 -8.46 -20.95
CA ALA A 11 -18.13 -9.33 -22.08
C ALA A 11 -17.94 -8.47 -23.34
N GLY A 12 -16.73 -7.93 -23.52
CA GLY A 12 -16.37 -7.13 -24.69
C GLY A 12 -15.27 -6.10 -24.46
N ARG A 13 -14.92 -5.82 -23.20
CA ARG A 13 -13.74 -5.01 -22.89
C ARG A 13 -12.47 -5.82 -23.18
N VAL A 14 -11.51 -5.20 -23.87
CA VAL A 14 -10.19 -5.78 -24.14
C VAL A 14 -9.11 -4.94 -23.47
N ARG A 15 -8.01 -5.59 -23.12
CA ARG A 15 -6.73 -4.98 -22.68
C ARG A 15 -5.62 -5.46 -23.60
N PHE A 16 -4.49 -4.76 -23.62
CA PHE A 16 -3.32 -5.21 -24.37
C PHE A 16 -2.34 -5.92 -23.44
N CYS A 17 -1.78 -7.05 -23.87
CA CYS A 17 -0.78 -7.77 -23.10
C CYS A 17 0.49 -6.91 -22.96
N ALA A 18 0.96 -6.69 -21.74
CA ALA A 18 2.17 -5.89 -21.52
C ALA A 18 3.46 -6.52 -22.09
N ALA A 19 3.46 -7.84 -22.32
CA ALA A 19 4.62 -8.56 -22.83
C ALA A 19 4.70 -8.61 -24.37
N CYS A 20 3.56 -8.75 -25.07
CA CYS A 20 3.55 -8.94 -26.53
C CYS A 20 2.59 -8.04 -27.30
N GLY A 21 1.79 -7.21 -26.63
CA GLY A 21 0.86 -6.27 -27.26
C GLY A 21 -0.43 -6.86 -27.82
N GLU A 22 -0.64 -8.18 -27.74
CA GLU A 22 -1.88 -8.84 -28.17
C GLU A 22 -3.12 -8.30 -27.43
N ALA A 23 -4.25 -8.21 -28.12
CA ALA A 23 -5.53 -7.90 -27.49
C ALA A 23 -6.05 -9.12 -26.70
N VAL A 24 -6.27 -8.95 -25.41
CA VAL A 24 -6.72 -9.99 -24.48
C VAL A 24 -8.04 -9.56 -23.83
N ALA A 25 -8.97 -10.50 -23.63
CA ALA A 25 -10.19 -10.22 -22.88
C ALA A 25 -9.83 -9.73 -21.46
N PHE A 26 -10.57 -8.73 -20.98
CA PHE A 26 -10.23 -7.97 -19.76
C PHE A 26 -10.17 -8.82 -18.49
N ASP A 27 -10.92 -9.92 -18.43
CA ASP A 27 -11.03 -10.85 -17.31
C ASP A 27 -10.07 -12.05 -17.38
N ARG A 28 -9.36 -12.25 -18.49
CA ARG A 28 -8.36 -13.33 -18.60
C ARG A 28 -7.09 -12.99 -17.83
N ARG A 29 -6.55 -14.01 -17.15
CA ARG A 29 -5.28 -13.95 -16.41
C ARG A 29 -4.05 -14.15 -17.31
N SER A 30 -4.14 -15.05 -18.28
CA SER A 30 -3.02 -15.38 -19.16
C SER A 30 -3.27 -14.93 -20.60
N CYS A 31 -2.23 -14.38 -21.24
CA CYS A 31 -2.24 -14.08 -22.67
C CYS A 31 -2.28 -15.40 -23.48
N PRO A 32 -3.27 -15.59 -24.38
CA PRO A 32 -3.35 -16.79 -25.20
C PRO A 32 -2.25 -16.88 -26.27
N SER A 33 -1.64 -15.75 -26.67
CA SER A 33 -0.61 -15.72 -27.71
C SER A 33 0.79 -16.00 -27.16
N CYS A 34 1.15 -15.50 -25.98
CA CYS A 34 2.51 -15.64 -25.43
C CYS A 34 2.61 -16.36 -24.07
N GLY A 35 1.49 -16.67 -23.42
CA GLY A 35 1.45 -17.35 -22.12
C GLY A 35 1.80 -16.47 -20.91
N HIS A 36 2.15 -15.19 -21.10
CA HIS A 36 2.42 -14.28 -19.99
C HIS A 36 1.19 -14.15 -19.08
N HIS A 37 1.41 -14.29 -17.77
CA HIS A 37 0.37 -14.26 -16.75
C HIS A 37 0.37 -12.90 -16.04
N GLU A 38 -0.72 -12.16 -16.16
CA GLU A 38 -0.92 -10.88 -15.49
C GLU A 38 -1.99 -11.00 -14.40
N PRO A 39 -1.90 -10.19 -13.33
CA PRO A 39 -2.98 -10.09 -12.35
C PRO A 39 -4.29 -9.72 -13.06
N LEU A 40 -5.45 -10.19 -12.58
CA LEU A 40 -6.72 -9.72 -13.15
C LEU A 40 -6.77 -8.20 -13.03
N ALA A 41 -7.29 -7.53 -14.07
CA ALA A 41 -7.58 -6.10 -13.99
C ALA A 41 -8.53 -5.75 -12.82
N ARG A 42 -9.36 -6.71 -12.39
CA ARG A 42 -10.19 -6.60 -11.18
C ARG A 42 -9.40 -6.75 -9.87
N ALA A 43 -8.31 -7.52 -9.88
CA ALA A 43 -7.36 -7.60 -8.77
C ALA A 43 -6.44 -6.37 -8.69
N MET A 44 -6.34 -5.60 -9.78
CA MET A 44 -5.65 -4.31 -9.83
C MET A 44 -6.44 -3.18 -9.14
N GLN A 45 -7.57 -3.49 -8.51
CA GLN A 45 -8.48 -2.53 -7.89
C GLN A 45 -8.87 -2.97 -6.47
N ALA A 46 -8.17 -2.43 -5.48
CA ALA A 46 -8.77 -2.25 -4.15
C ALA A 46 -8.08 -1.11 -3.37
N GLY A 47 -7.76 -0.03 -4.07
CA GLY A 47 -7.47 1.24 -3.42
C GLY A 47 -8.75 1.93 -2.93
N PRO A 48 -8.68 2.84 -1.94
CA PRO A 48 -9.83 3.64 -1.56
C PRO A 48 -10.37 4.41 -2.78
N LEU A 49 -11.66 4.22 -3.08
CA LEU A 49 -12.35 4.95 -4.14
C LEU A 49 -12.50 6.42 -3.72
N GLN A 50 -12.18 7.33 -4.63
CA GLN A 50 -12.34 8.76 -4.48
C GLN A 50 -13.18 9.30 -5.64
N PRO A 51 -14.06 10.30 -5.44
CA PRO A 51 -14.82 10.87 -6.54
C PRO A 51 -13.89 11.61 -7.51
N CYS A 52 -14.11 11.44 -8.82
CA CYS A 52 -13.46 12.25 -9.83
C CYS A 52 -13.92 13.72 -9.69
N PRO A 53 -13.01 14.71 -9.64
CA PRO A 53 -13.38 16.11 -9.50
C PRO A 53 -14.14 16.67 -10.71
N LEU A 54 -14.01 16.05 -11.89
CA LEU A 54 -14.69 16.48 -13.10
C LEU A 54 -16.06 15.82 -13.30
N CYS A 55 -16.15 14.50 -13.15
CA CYS A 55 -17.38 13.75 -13.48
C CYS A 55 -18.11 13.17 -12.26
N GLY A 56 -17.54 13.27 -11.06
CA GLY A 56 -18.11 12.77 -9.81
C GLY A 56 -18.13 11.24 -9.67
N ARG A 57 -17.72 10.47 -10.70
CA ARG A 57 -17.71 9.00 -10.61
C ARG A 57 -16.61 8.51 -9.64
N PRO A 58 -16.89 7.45 -8.86
CA PRO A 58 -15.91 6.88 -7.94
C PRO A 58 -14.80 6.19 -8.74
N VAL A 59 -13.55 6.54 -8.44
CA VAL A 59 -12.36 6.05 -9.13
C VAL A 59 -11.27 5.73 -8.10
N PRO A 60 -10.47 4.66 -8.29
CA PRO A 60 -9.36 4.35 -7.39
C PRO A 60 -8.42 5.54 -7.24
N GLY A 61 -7.92 5.79 -6.02
CA GLY A 61 -7.06 6.93 -5.71
C GLY A 61 -5.72 6.90 -6.45
N GLU A 62 -5.27 5.71 -6.85
CA GLU A 62 -3.97 5.44 -7.46
C GLU A 62 -3.94 5.70 -8.97
N LEU A 63 -5.09 5.94 -9.59
CA LEU A 63 -5.18 6.20 -11.03
C LEU A 63 -4.92 7.67 -11.36
N ILE A 64 -3.91 7.90 -12.19
CA ILE A 64 -3.54 9.21 -12.76
C ILE A 64 -4.60 9.72 -13.74
N PHE A 65 -5.42 8.85 -14.33
CA PHE A 65 -6.48 9.24 -15.25
C PHE A 65 -7.82 8.66 -14.80
N CYS A 66 -8.88 9.44 -14.95
CA CYS A 66 -10.24 8.94 -14.79
C CYS A 66 -10.60 8.05 -15.98
N PRO A 67 -10.84 6.73 -15.80
CA PRO A 67 -11.20 5.84 -16.91
C PRO A 67 -12.58 6.16 -17.51
N GLU A 68 -13.38 6.98 -16.82
CA GLU A 68 -14.74 7.30 -17.23
C GLU A 68 -14.84 8.57 -18.06
N CYS A 69 -13.98 9.57 -17.80
CA CYS A 69 -14.04 10.87 -18.49
C CYS A 69 -12.71 11.35 -19.06
N GLY A 70 -11.61 10.61 -18.85
CA GLY A 70 -10.28 10.96 -19.35
C GLY A 70 -9.59 12.10 -18.58
N HIS A 71 -10.22 12.67 -17.56
CA HIS A 71 -9.61 13.73 -16.76
C HIS A 71 -8.37 13.23 -16.04
N GLU A 72 -7.27 13.95 -16.18
CA GLU A 72 -6.06 13.75 -15.40
C GLU A 72 -6.28 14.10 -13.93
N ARG A 73 -5.84 13.23 -13.03
CA ARG A 73 -5.93 13.34 -11.59
C ARG A 73 -4.49 13.34 -11.09
N GLY A 74 -4.00 14.50 -10.64
CA GLY A 74 -2.62 14.72 -10.22
C GLY A 74 -2.23 14.07 -8.89
N LEU A 75 -2.54 12.79 -8.68
CA LEU A 75 -2.24 12.07 -7.45
C LEU A 75 -1.53 10.76 -7.77
N ALA A 76 -0.23 10.86 -8.05
CA ALA A 76 0.68 9.87 -7.51
C ALA A 76 0.76 10.13 -6.01
N SER A 77 -0.21 9.61 -5.24
CA SER A 77 0.10 9.32 -3.85
C SER A 77 1.30 8.40 -3.88
N GLU A 78 2.37 8.82 -3.21
CA GLU A 78 3.61 8.08 -3.00
C GLU A 78 3.35 6.56 -3.02
N PRO A 79 4.10 5.77 -3.82
CA PRO A 79 3.76 4.37 -4.05
C PRO A 79 3.58 3.68 -2.69
N ALA A 80 2.45 2.99 -2.54
CA ALA A 80 2.09 2.25 -1.32
C ALA A 80 3.18 1.27 -0.84
N LEU A 81 4.23 1.03 -1.63
CA LEU A 81 5.45 0.33 -1.27
C LEU A 81 6.30 1.03 -0.18
N LEU A 82 6.10 2.33 0.09
CA LEU A 82 6.79 3.03 1.19
C LEU A 82 6.01 3.01 2.51
N GLN A 83 4.70 2.73 2.49
CA GLN A 83 3.86 2.71 3.69
C GLN A 83 4.00 1.43 4.53
N ASP A 84 4.62 0.38 3.98
CA ASP A 84 4.88 -0.88 4.69
C ASP A 84 6.12 -0.81 5.60
N ALA A 85 7.02 0.16 5.35
CA ALA A 85 8.25 0.34 6.12
C ALA A 85 8.00 1.02 7.48
N GLU A 86 6.97 1.85 7.61
CA GLU A 86 6.67 2.58 8.85
C GLU A 86 5.64 1.89 9.76
N ARG A 87 4.92 0.85 9.29
CA ARG A 87 3.93 0.15 10.11
C ARG A 87 4.56 -0.79 11.16
N HIS A 88 5.85 -1.10 11.05
CA HIS A 88 6.61 -1.80 12.07
C HIS A 88 7.36 -0.81 12.98
N GLY A 89 6.59 0.07 13.63
CA GLY A 89 7.09 0.94 14.68
C GLY A 89 7.49 0.19 15.97
N PRO A 90 8.15 0.89 16.91
CA PRO A 90 9.18 0.42 17.85
C PRO A 90 8.68 -0.44 19.03
N ALA A 91 7.89 -1.49 18.79
CA ALA A 91 7.54 -2.43 19.86
C ALA A 91 8.78 -3.20 20.37
N ASP A 92 9.81 -3.32 19.54
CA ASP A 92 11.06 -4.03 19.81
C ASP A 92 12.19 -3.15 20.37
N VAL A 93 12.11 -1.82 20.33
CA VAL A 93 13.19 -0.93 20.86
C VAL A 93 12.81 -0.12 22.10
N ARG A 94 11.54 -0.13 22.54
CA ARG A 94 11.11 0.54 23.78
C ARG A 94 11.80 -0.01 25.04
N TRP A 95 12.11 -1.30 25.09
CA TRP A 95 12.82 -1.92 26.22
C TRP A 95 14.31 -1.52 26.25
N LEU A 96 14.94 -1.33 25.08
CA LEU A 96 16.32 -0.84 24.97
C LEU A 96 16.43 0.59 25.50
N SER A 97 15.50 1.48 25.12
CA SER A 97 15.47 2.85 25.64
C SER A 97 15.32 2.87 27.17
N ALA A 98 14.45 2.03 27.73
CA ALA A 98 14.29 1.91 29.18
C ALA A 98 15.55 1.40 29.89
N LEU A 99 16.28 0.43 29.31
CA LEU A 99 17.55 -0.05 29.85
C LEU A 99 18.63 1.03 29.83
N VAL A 100 18.76 1.78 28.74
CA VAL A 100 19.75 2.86 28.62
C VAL A 100 19.49 3.95 29.66
N LEU A 101 18.24 4.39 29.82
CA LEU A 101 17.84 5.34 30.86
C LEU A 101 18.08 4.80 32.28
N GLY A 102 17.80 3.51 32.51
CA GLY A 102 18.08 2.86 33.80
C GLY A 102 19.58 2.85 34.12
N LEU A 103 20.42 2.48 33.16
CA LEU A 103 21.87 2.44 33.30
C LEU A 103 22.48 3.83 33.54
N THR A 104 22.00 4.87 32.85
CA THR A 104 22.53 6.23 33.03
C THR A 104 22.10 6.87 34.35
N LEU A 105 20.88 6.62 34.82
CA LEU A 105 20.38 7.21 36.07
C LEU A 105 20.83 6.42 37.31
N ALA A 106 20.76 5.09 37.28
CA ALA A 106 21.06 4.26 38.45
C ALA A 106 22.51 3.78 38.49
N GLY A 107 23.19 3.68 37.34
CA GLY A 107 24.58 3.23 37.24
C GLY A 107 25.58 4.01 38.10
N PRO A 108 25.63 5.36 38.03
CA PRO A 108 26.62 6.12 38.79
C PRO A 108 26.38 6.06 40.31
N VAL A 109 25.12 5.99 40.75
CA VAL A 109 24.77 5.85 42.17
C VAL A 109 25.17 4.47 42.70
N ALA A 110 24.92 3.40 41.94
CA ALA A 110 25.30 2.04 42.32
C ALA A 110 26.83 1.87 42.41
N LEU A 111 27.58 2.45 41.46
CA LEU A 111 29.05 2.44 41.49
C LEU A 111 29.61 3.20 42.70
N ALA A 112 29.06 4.37 43.02
CA ALA A 112 29.48 5.15 44.19
C ALA A 112 29.21 4.40 45.50
N ALA A 113 28.04 3.74 45.63
CA ALA A 113 27.70 2.95 46.81
C ALA A 113 28.61 1.72 46.97
N ALA A 114 28.91 1.00 45.89
CA ALA A 114 29.81 -0.15 45.92
C ALA A 114 31.26 0.25 46.29
N ALA A 115 31.75 1.37 45.76
CA ALA A 115 33.06 1.92 46.11
C ALA A 115 33.15 2.32 47.59
N ALA A 116 32.10 2.94 48.13
CA ALA A 116 32.02 3.29 49.54
C ALA A 116 32.01 2.05 50.45
N TYR A 117 31.28 0.99 50.06
CA TYR A 117 31.23 -0.25 50.84
C TYR A 117 32.57 -0.99 50.90
N MET A 118 33.37 -0.96 49.83
CA MET A 118 34.72 -1.58 49.78
C MET A 118 35.77 -0.85 50.63
N LEU A 119 35.45 0.34 51.15
CA LEU A 119 36.34 1.16 51.98
C LEU A 119 36.03 1.04 53.49
N LEU A 120 34.99 0.29 53.88
CA LEU A 120 34.70 -0.09 55.26
C LEU A 120 35.27 -1.48 55.58
#